data_AF-A0A6F9AA87-F1
#
_entry.id   AF-A0A6F9AA87-F1
#
_cell.length_a   1.000
_cell.length_b   1.000
_cell.length_c   1.000
_cell.angle_alpha   90.00
_cell.angle_beta   90.00
_cell.angle_gamma   90.00
#
_symmetry.space_group_name_H-M   'P 1'
#
loop_
_entity.id
_entity.type
_entity.pdbx_description
1 polymer ?
#
loop_
_entity_poly.entity_id
_entity_poly.type
_entity_poly.pdbx_seq_one_letter_code
_entity_poly.pdbx_strand_id
1 'polypeptide(L)'
;MVSLSLNSLKTIMRAMVDTPGFDRVLSKVDIVTASPGTVVCEFKVEEEHTNRGGTLHGGLTATLVDVISTTAIMYTERGAPGVSVDMNIT
;
A
#
# COMPACT_ATOMS: atom_id res chain seq x y z
N MET A 1 14.90 5.10 20.07
CA MET A 1 14.46 5.11 18.66
C MET A 1 13.02 4.64 18.66
N VAL A 2 12.07 5.45 18.19
CA VAL A 2 10.64 5.11 18.27
C VAL A 2 10.27 4.36 17.00
N SER A 3 10.05 3.05 17.09
CA SER A 3 9.42 2.29 16.01
C SER A 3 7.98 2.80 15.85
N LEU A 4 7.54 3.08 14.62
CA LEU A 4 6.14 3.39 14.36
C LEU A 4 5.26 2.24 14.90
N SER A 5 4.14 2.56 15.54
CA SER A 5 3.19 1.51 15.92
C SER A 5 2.38 1.05 14.70
N LEU A 6 1.81 -0.15 14.73
CA LEU A 6 0.86 -0.60 13.71
C LEU A 6 -0.28 0.41 13.51
N ASN A 7 -0.78 1.01 14.60
CA ASN A 7 -1.83 2.02 14.54
C ASN A 7 -1.35 3.30 13.83
N SER A 8 -0.10 3.71 14.05
CA SER A 8 0.50 4.84 13.35
C SER A 8 0.60 4.57 11.85
N LEU A 9 1.01 3.38 11.45
CA LEU A 9 1.04 2.95 10.04
C LEU A 9 -0.36 2.98 9.41
N LYS A 10 -1.36 2.44 10.12
CA LYS A 10 -2.76 2.47 9.68
C LYS A 10 -3.24 3.90 9.47
N THR A 11 -2.95 4.82 10.40
CA THR A 11 -3.33 6.23 10.27
C THR A 11 -2.63 6.90 9.07
N ILE A 12 -1.35 6.63 8.85
CA ILE A 12 -0.61 7.17 7.69
C ILE A 12 -1.21 6.67 6.39
N MET A 13 -1.44 5.35 6.27
CA MET A 13 -2.03 4.76 5.07
C MET A 13 -3.43 5.32 4.81
N ARG A 14 -4.26 5.46 5.87
CA ARG A 14 -5.59 6.08 5.75
C ARG A 14 -5.51 7.52 5.24
N ALA A 15 -4.60 8.31 5.81
CA ALA A 15 -4.39 9.69 5.37
C ALA A 15 -3.93 9.78 3.91
N MET A 16 -3.10 8.84 3.45
CA MET A 16 -2.70 8.78 2.03
C MET A 16 -3.89 8.50 1.12
N VAL A 17 -4.71 7.48 1.43
CA VAL A 17 -5.84 7.08 0.58
C VAL A 17 -7.04 8.04 0.65
N ASP A 18 -7.20 8.78 1.75
CA ASP A 18 -8.28 9.76 1.94
C ASP A 18 -7.98 11.11 1.25
N THR A 19 -6.75 11.35 0.80
CA THR A 19 -6.38 12.58 0.09
C THR A 19 -6.74 12.53 -1.39
N PRO A 20 -7.09 13.67 -2.02
CA PRO A 20 -7.25 13.74 -3.47
C PRO A 20 -5.95 13.34 -4.18
N GLY A 21 -5.99 12.25 -4.93
CA GLY A 21 -4.80 11.70 -5.58
C GLY A 21 -5.10 10.36 -6.23
N PHE A 22 -4.05 9.69 -6.72
CA PHE A 22 -4.18 8.35 -7.27
C PHE A 22 -4.37 7.29 -6.17
N ASP A 23 -3.73 7.47 -5.01
CA ASP A 23 -3.71 6.50 -3.90
C ASP A 23 -5.10 6.12 -3.36
N ARG A 24 -6.13 6.93 -3.61
CA ARG A 24 -7.53 6.61 -3.28
C ARG A 24 -8.03 5.28 -3.87
N VAL A 25 -7.39 4.79 -4.93
CA VAL A 25 -7.69 3.45 -5.49
C VAL A 25 -7.40 2.32 -4.51
N LEU A 26 -6.69 2.58 -3.42
CA LEU A 26 -6.39 1.65 -2.33
C LEU A 26 -7.27 1.84 -1.09
N SER A 27 -8.34 2.64 -1.17
CA SER A 27 -9.22 2.96 -0.02
C SER A 27 -9.86 1.75 0.67
N LYS A 28 -9.93 0.60 -0.01
CA LYS A 28 -10.45 -0.67 0.53
C LYS A 28 -9.37 -1.65 0.99
N VAL A 29 -8.12 -1.19 1.12
CA VAL A 29 -7.00 -2.01 1.59
C VAL A 29 -6.76 -1.77 3.07
N ASP A 30 -6.77 -2.84 3.85
CA ASP A 30 -6.55 -2.83 5.30
C ASP A 30 -5.19 -3.43 5.66
N ILE A 31 -4.44 -2.78 6.55
CA ILE A 31 -3.23 -3.37 7.13
C ILE A 31 -3.62 -4.39 8.21
N VAL A 32 -3.20 -5.64 8.02
CA VAL A 32 -3.45 -6.75 8.96
C VAL A 32 -2.35 -6.79 10.03
N THR A 33 -1.09 -6.86 9.60
CA THR A 33 0.08 -6.86 10.48
C THR A 33 1.23 -6.07 9.86
N ALA A 34 2.14 -5.60 10.71
CA ALA A 34 3.36 -4.94 10.26
C ALA A 34 4.50 -5.21 11.26
N SER A 35 5.69 -5.48 10.75
CA SER A 35 6.97 -5.50 11.46
C SER A 35 8.00 -4.70 10.66
N PRO A 36 9.13 -4.26 11.23
CA PRO A 36 10.09 -3.48 10.47
C PRO A 36 10.49 -4.16 9.15
N GLY A 37 10.31 -3.46 8.02
CA GLY A 37 10.56 -3.98 6.68
C GLY A 37 9.51 -4.95 6.12
N THR A 38 8.38 -5.17 6.79
CA THR A 38 7.31 -6.07 6.33
C THR A 38 5.93 -5.56 6.69
N VAL A 39 5.02 -5.55 5.72
CA VAL A 39 3.62 -5.15 5.89
C VAL A 39 2.76 -6.20 5.21
N VAL A 40 1.71 -6.65 5.91
CA VAL A 40 0.69 -7.54 5.38
C VAL A 40 -0.61 -6.78 5.31
N CYS A 41 -1.20 -6.72 4.12
CA CYS A 41 -2.49 -6.10 3.88
C CYS A 41 -3.51 -7.13 3.36
N GLU A 42 -4.78 -6.82 3.52
CA GLU A 42 -5.88 -7.55 2.93
C GLU A 42 -6.86 -6.59 2.26
N PHE A 43 -7.55 -7.07 1.23
CA PHE A 43 -8.67 -6.37 0.62
C PHE A 43 -9.55 -7.38 -0.11
N LYS A 44 -10.82 -7.02 -0.30
CA LYS A 44 -11.72 -7.78 -1.16
C LYS A 44 -11.69 -7.17 -2.56
N VAL A 45 -11.52 -8.02 -3.58
CA VAL A 45 -11.68 -7.57 -4.97
C VAL A 45 -13.15 -7.25 -5.21
N GLU A 46 -13.42 -6.04 -5.70
CA GLU A 46 -14.74 -5.49 -5.99
C GLU A 46 -14.73 -4.90 -7.39
N GLU A 47 -15.89 -4.53 -7.93
CA GLU A 47 -16.02 -4.10 -9.33
C GLU A 47 -15.05 -2.99 -9.73
N GLU A 48 -14.86 -1.98 -8.86
CA GLU A 48 -13.92 -0.86 -9.06
C GLU A 48 -12.43 -1.30 -9.13
N HIS A 49 -12.12 -2.50 -8.64
CA HIS A 49 -10.79 -3.09 -8.67
C HIS A 49 -10.53 -3.93 -9.93
N THR A 50 -11.56 -4.15 -10.76
CA THR A 50 -11.46 -5.11 -11.86
C THR A 50 -11.05 -4.49 -13.19
N ASN A 51 -10.47 -5.32 -14.06
CA ASN A 51 -10.33 -5.03 -15.48
C ASN A 51 -11.59 -5.42 -16.27
N ARG A 52 -11.59 -5.18 -17.59
CA ARG A 52 -12.71 -5.53 -18.49
C ARG A 52 -13.09 -7.02 -18.48
N GLY A 53 -12.18 -7.89 -18.05
CA GLY A 53 -12.42 -9.32 -17.90
C GLY A 53 -12.96 -9.74 -16.53
N GLY A 54 -13.25 -8.79 -15.63
CA GLY A 54 -13.81 -9.07 -14.30
C GLY A 54 -12.81 -9.65 -13.29
N THR A 55 -11.50 -9.60 -13.61
CA THR A 55 -10.42 -10.01 -12.70
C THR A 55 -9.69 -8.80 -12.16
N LEU A 56 -8.83 -8.96 -11.14
CA LEU A 56 -8.06 -7.85 -10.57
C LEU A 56 -7.30 -7.09 -11.67
N HIS A 57 -7.44 -5.77 -11.70
CA HIS A 57 -6.81 -4.92 -12.69
C HIS A 57 -5.28 -4.92 -12.50
N GLY A 58 -4.50 -5.24 -13.53
CA GLY A 58 -3.03 -5.26 -13.42
C GLY A 58 -2.43 -3.91 -12.99
N GLY A 59 -3.04 -2.80 -13.41
CA GLY A 59 -2.69 -1.47 -12.89
C GLY A 59 -2.93 -1.30 -11.39
N LEU A 60 -4.01 -1.87 -10.83
CA LEU A 60 -4.23 -1.85 -9.37
C LEU A 60 -3.22 -2.77 -8.66
N THR A 61 -2.89 -3.93 -9.25
CA THR A 61 -1.81 -4.80 -8.75
C THR A 61 -0.49 -4.05 -8.68
N ALA A 62 -0.13 -3.30 -9.72
CA ALA A 62 1.08 -2.47 -9.71
C ALA A 62 1.04 -1.39 -8.61
N THR A 63 -0.10 -0.71 -8.42
CA THR A 63 -0.26 0.26 -7.32
C THR A 63 -0.15 -0.38 -5.94
N LEU A 64 -0.72 -1.57 -5.75
CA LEU A 64 -0.59 -2.33 -4.50
C LEU A 64 0.88 -2.64 -4.21
N VAL A 65 1.63 -3.12 -5.20
CA VAL A 65 3.07 -3.40 -5.06
C VAL A 65 3.82 -2.12 -4.70
N ASP A 66 3.60 -1.02 -5.42
CA ASP A 66 4.28 0.27 -5.19
C ASP A 66 4.05 0.83 -3.78
N VAL A 67 2.78 0.98 -3.39
CA VAL A 67 2.43 1.66 -2.12
C VAL A 67 2.71 0.78 -0.90
N ILE A 68 2.42 -0.52 -0.96
CA ILE A 68 2.63 -1.42 0.19
C ILE A 68 4.13 -1.64 0.40
N SER A 69 4.91 -1.79 -0.67
CA SER A 69 6.38 -1.89 -0.56
C SER A 69 6.99 -0.60 0.00
N THR A 70 6.52 0.58 -0.45
CA THR A 70 6.92 1.87 0.12
C THR A 70 6.59 1.96 1.61
N THR A 71 5.40 1.51 2.03
CA THR A 71 4.99 1.48 3.44
C THR A 71 5.93 0.59 4.27
N ALA A 72 6.34 -0.56 3.73
CA ALA A 72 7.31 -1.46 4.39
C ALA A 72 8.71 -0.84 4.48
N ILE A 73 9.18 -0.13 3.45
CA ILE A 73 10.46 0.60 3.44
C ILE A 73 10.45 1.75 4.45
N MET A 74 9.37 2.54 4.47
CA MET A 74 9.17 3.59 5.47
C MET A 74 9.16 3.02 6.88
N TYR A 75 8.67 1.79 7.04
CA TYR A 75 8.67 1.10 8.32
C TYR A 75 10.01 0.40 8.60
N THR A 76 11.11 1.14 8.45
CA THR A 76 12.47 0.72 8.84
C THR A 76 13.13 1.85 9.65
N GLU A 77 14.33 1.64 10.17
CA GLU A 77 15.06 2.67 10.93
C GLU A 77 15.29 3.96 10.12
N ARG A 78 15.44 3.84 8.79
CA ARG A 78 15.65 4.99 7.91
C ARG A 78 14.41 5.87 7.81
N GLY A 79 13.20 5.31 7.95
CA GLY A 79 11.96 6.08 7.99
C GLY A 79 11.61 6.86 6.70
N ALA A 80 12.24 6.55 5.56
CA ALA A 80 12.13 7.35 4.34
C ALA A 80 11.51 6.52 3.20
N PRO A 81 10.53 7.06 2.43
CA PRO A 81 9.84 6.33 1.37
C PRO A 81 10.74 6.02 0.16
N GLY A 82 11.68 6.90 -0.14
CA GLY A 82 12.43 6.83 -1.40
C GLY A 82 11.60 7.26 -2.61
N VAL A 83 12.09 6.93 -3.79
CA VAL A 83 11.40 7.13 -5.08
C VAL A 83 11.61 5.88 -5.93
N SER A 84 10.54 5.34 -6.49
CA SER A 84 10.56 4.12 -7.30
C SER A 84 11.45 4.32 -8.53
N VAL A 85 12.39 3.39 -8.75
CA VAL A 85 13.32 3.39 -9.89
C VAL A 85 12.92 2.33 -10.91
N ASP A 86 12.64 1.12 -10.44
CA ASP A 86 12.19 -0.01 -11.23
C ASP A 86 11.10 -0.78 -10.48
N MET A 87 10.11 -1.27 -11.21
CA MET A 87 9.07 -2.17 -10.69
C MET A 87 8.69 -3.16 -11.78
N ASN A 88 8.65 -4.45 -11.43
CA ASN A 88 8.24 -5.52 -12.34
C ASN A 88 6.99 -6.21 -11.80
N ILE A 89 6.03 -6.44 -12.69
CA ILE A 89 4.77 -7.14 -12.42
C ILE A 89 4.60 -8.14 -13.55
N THR A 90 4.39 -9.41 -13.21
CA THR A 90 4.31 -10.54 -14.16
C THR A 90 3.04 -11.33 -13.98
#